data_AF-A0AAV5TDD1-F1
#
_entry.id   AF-A0AAV5TDD1-F1
#
_cell.length_a   1.000
_cell.length_b   1.000
_cell.length_c   1.000
_cell.angle_alpha   90.00
_cell.angle_beta   90.00
_cell.angle_gamma   90.00
#
_symmetry.space_group_name_H-M   'P 1'
#
loop_
_entity.id
_entity.type
_entity.pdbx_description
1 polymer ?
#
loop_
_entity_poly.entity_id
_entity_poly.type
_entity_poly.pdbx_seq_one_letter_code
_entity_poly.pdbx_strand_id
1 'polypeptide(L)'
;MPNFTLHPLWHTAMPAYQHAVGVCTHLLSAVALYLMATKTPAAGRPFARHLMLLQASITLVDLNFGFLAAPIGLYPIPGGLCNGMLCTVFGISGHYGITLMFFTVAYVGVAMTFCYHFKFLTILEMTKHRKVSNLNRVGFRVVFFSIFNIPCFIHIGLYRNYYPSLYYLFENPNYRAFVYDPYVYPGDTILIATTTLFTFLIMSLEMVVNGFFVFTSFYLLALQ
;
A
#
# COMPACT_ATOMS: atom_id res chain seq x y z
N MET A 1 -11.60 25.28 18.39
CA MET A 1 -12.32 24.63 17.27
C MET A 1 -12.70 23.23 17.72
N PRO A 2 -13.97 22.79 17.59
CA PRO A 2 -14.35 21.42 17.93
C PRO A 2 -13.60 20.45 17.02
N ASN A 3 -12.96 19.44 17.61
CA ASN A 3 -12.23 18.44 16.85
C ASN A 3 -13.22 17.45 16.22
N PHE A 4 -13.55 17.65 14.94
CA PHE A 4 -14.48 16.78 14.21
C PHE A 4 -14.07 15.31 14.21
N THR A 5 -12.76 15.01 14.24
CA THR A 5 -12.27 13.62 14.20
C THR A 5 -12.53 12.85 15.48
N LEU A 6 -12.83 13.53 16.59
CA LEU A 6 -13.18 12.94 17.89
C LEU A 6 -14.70 12.85 18.12
N HIS A 7 -15.51 13.35 17.19
CA HIS A 7 -16.96 13.37 17.36
C HIS A 7 -17.55 11.94 17.22
N PRO A 8 -18.45 11.48 18.10
CA PRO A 8 -18.99 10.12 18.04
C PRO A 8 -19.66 9.75 16.71
N LEU A 9 -20.32 10.72 16.06
CA LEU A 9 -20.88 10.53 14.71
C LEU A 9 -19.79 10.24 13.67
N TRP A 10 -18.60 10.81 13.81
CA TRP A 10 -17.49 10.54 12.90
C TRP A 10 -17.00 9.09 13.03
N HIS A 11 -16.93 8.59 14.26
CA HIS A 11 -16.49 7.22 14.55
C HIS A 11 -17.47 6.16 14.03
N THR A 12 -18.71 6.52 13.73
CA THR A 12 -19.71 5.62 13.14
C THR A 12 -19.83 5.82 11.63
N ALA A 13 -19.83 7.07 11.16
CA ALA A 13 -19.95 7.40 9.74
C ALA A 13 -18.72 7.00 8.92
N MET A 14 -17.50 7.24 9.42
CA MET A 14 -16.27 6.99 8.67
C MET A 14 -16.06 5.48 8.38
N PRO A 15 -16.20 4.57 9.36
CA PRO A 15 -16.11 3.13 9.08
C PRO A 15 -17.22 2.65 8.14
N ALA A 16 -18.46 3.12 8.31
CA ALA A 16 -19.56 2.77 7.41
C ALA A 16 -19.26 3.19 5.96
N TYR A 17 -18.71 4.39 5.77
CA TYR A 17 -18.21 4.86 4.48
C TYR A 17 -17.09 3.97 3.93
N GLN A 18 -16.08 3.65 4.74
CA GLN A 18 -14.96 2.78 4.32
C GLN A 18 -15.44 1.38 3.90
N HIS A 19 -16.36 0.77 4.66
CA HIS A 19 -16.97 -0.51 4.32
C HIS A 19 -17.75 -0.44 3.02
N ALA A 20 -18.57 0.60 2.83
CA ALA A 20 -19.35 0.77 1.60
C ALA A 20 -18.45 0.92 0.37
N VAL A 21 -17.43 1.77 0.46
CA VAL A 21 -16.42 1.93 -0.61
C VAL A 21 -15.70 0.61 -0.85
N GLY A 22 -15.26 -0.08 0.21
CA GLY A 22 -14.60 -1.37 0.10
C GLY A 22 -15.46 -2.41 -0.61
N VAL A 23 -16.75 -2.54 -0.28
CA VAL A 23 -17.66 -3.47 -0.99
C VAL A 23 -17.72 -3.14 -2.48
N CYS A 24 -17.92 -1.86 -2.81
CA CYS A 24 -17.99 -1.41 -4.19
C CYS A 24 -16.68 -1.70 -4.96
N THR A 25 -15.52 -1.40 -4.38
CA THR A 25 -14.24 -1.61 -5.06
C THR A 25 -13.89 -3.10 -5.19
N HIS A 26 -14.26 -3.94 -4.23
CA HIS A 26 -14.09 -5.39 -4.33
C HIS A 26 -14.95 -6.00 -5.45
N LEU A 27 -16.21 -5.57 -5.58
CA LEU A 27 -17.07 -6.01 -6.68
C LEU A 27 -16.48 -5.62 -8.04
N LEU A 28 -16.06 -4.36 -8.18
CA LEU A 28 -15.42 -3.88 -9.41
C LEU A 28 -14.11 -4.63 -9.70
N SER A 29 -13.31 -4.89 -8.68
CA SER A 29 -12.06 -5.63 -8.81
C SER A 29 -12.28 -7.09 -9.20
N ALA A 30 -13.32 -7.74 -8.66
CA ALA A 30 -13.69 -9.10 -9.05
C ALA A 30 -14.11 -9.16 -10.52
N VAL A 31 -14.89 -8.18 -10.98
CA VAL A 31 -15.24 -8.04 -12.41
C VAL A 31 -13.98 -7.83 -13.26
N ALA A 32 -13.07 -6.95 -12.84
CA ALA A 32 -11.82 -6.70 -13.56
C ALA A 32 -10.95 -7.97 -13.68
N LEU A 33 -10.77 -8.72 -12.58
CA LEU A 33 -10.06 -10.00 -12.57
C LEU A 33 -10.74 -11.03 -13.47
N TYR A 34 -12.07 -11.13 -13.42
CA TYR A 34 -12.84 -12.03 -14.27
C TYR A 34 -12.65 -11.70 -15.76
N LEU A 35 -12.72 -10.43 -16.14
CA LEU A 35 -12.50 -9.98 -17.52
C LEU A 35 -11.06 -10.25 -17.98
N MET A 36 -10.06 -9.96 -17.13
CA MET A 36 -8.66 -10.24 -17.45
C MET A 36 -8.39 -11.74 -17.62
N ALA A 37 -9.00 -12.58 -16.80
CA ALA A 37 -8.83 -14.03 -16.87
C ALA A 37 -9.51 -14.65 -18.10
N THR A 38 -10.71 -14.18 -18.46
CA THR A 38 -11.57 -14.84 -19.46
C THR A 38 -11.58 -14.18 -20.83
N LYS A 39 -11.41 -12.85 -20.91
CA LYS A 39 -11.55 -12.07 -22.15
C LYS A 39 -10.22 -11.62 -22.76
N THR A 40 -9.09 -11.86 -22.11
CA THR A 40 -7.78 -11.46 -22.65
C THR A 40 -7.37 -12.38 -23.82
N PRO A 41 -7.07 -11.83 -25.02
CA PRO A 41 -6.58 -12.61 -26.15
C PRO A 41 -5.21 -13.23 -25.87
N ALA A 42 -4.87 -14.33 -26.56
CA ALA A 42 -3.64 -15.09 -26.30
C ALA A 42 -2.36 -14.23 -26.32
N ALA A 43 -2.25 -13.29 -27.26
CA ALA A 43 -1.13 -12.36 -27.38
C ALA A 43 -0.96 -11.43 -26.15
N GLY A 44 -2.06 -11.08 -25.47
CA GLY A 44 -2.06 -10.20 -24.30
C GLY A 44 -1.88 -10.92 -22.97
N ARG A 45 -1.92 -12.26 -22.93
CA ARG A 45 -1.88 -13.04 -21.68
C ARG A 45 -0.65 -12.76 -20.80
N PRO A 46 0.57 -12.60 -21.32
CA PRO A 46 1.73 -12.29 -20.48
C PRO A 46 1.59 -10.94 -19.75
N PHE A 47 1.04 -9.92 -20.42
CA PHE A 47 0.78 -8.63 -19.80
C PHE A 47 -0.37 -8.70 -18.80
N ALA A 48 -1.46 -9.39 -19.15
CA ALA A 48 -2.61 -9.58 -18.26
C ALA A 48 -2.24 -10.27 -16.95
N ARG A 49 -1.25 -11.16 -16.92
CA ARG A 49 -0.73 -11.73 -15.66
C ARG A 49 -0.16 -10.66 -14.70
N HIS A 50 0.55 -9.68 -15.24
CA HIS A 50 1.10 -8.58 -14.43
C HIS A 50 -0.03 -7.64 -13.98
N LEU A 51 -1.01 -7.37 -14.83
CA LEU A 51 -2.20 -6.59 -14.45
C LEU A 51 -3.06 -7.30 -13.40
N MET A 52 -3.23 -8.63 -13.49
CA MET A 52 -3.93 -9.40 -12.46
C MET A 52 -3.21 -9.35 -11.12
N LEU A 53 -1.87 -9.38 -11.11
CA LEU A 53 -1.08 -9.18 -9.89
C LEU A 53 -1.29 -7.77 -9.30
N LEU A 54 -1.31 -6.74 -10.16
CA LEU A 54 -1.60 -5.37 -9.74
C LEU A 54 -3.01 -5.26 -9.15
N GLN A 55 -4.03 -5.81 -9.83
CA GLN A 55 -5.40 -5.79 -9.34
C GLN A 55 -5.55 -6.57 -8.03
N ALA A 56 -4.90 -7.72 -7.89
CA ALA A 56 -4.87 -8.48 -6.65
C ALA A 56 -4.22 -7.67 -5.51
N SER A 57 -3.15 -6.94 -5.79
CA SER A 57 -2.50 -6.07 -4.80
C SER A 57 -3.41 -4.91 -4.38
N ILE A 58 -4.12 -4.29 -5.32
CA ILE A 58 -5.12 -3.24 -5.03
C ILE A 58 -6.26 -3.80 -4.18
N THR A 59 -6.77 -5.01 -4.50
CA THR A 59 -7.82 -5.64 -3.68
C THR A 59 -7.36 -5.91 -2.25
N LEU A 60 -6.07 -6.22 -2.04
CA LEU A 60 -5.53 -6.40 -0.70
C LEU A 60 -5.47 -5.09 0.08
N VAL A 61 -5.12 -3.98 -0.57
CA VAL A 61 -5.17 -2.63 0.04
C VAL A 61 -6.61 -2.31 0.43
N ASP A 62 -7.57 -2.50 -0.48
CA ASP A 62 -8.99 -2.23 -0.24
C ASP A 62 -9.57 -3.14 0.84
N LEU A 63 -9.16 -4.41 0.91
CA LEU A 63 -9.56 -5.32 1.97
C LEU A 63 -9.03 -4.83 3.32
N ASN A 64 -7.78 -4.38 3.36
CA ASN A 64 -7.17 -3.88 4.56
C ASN A 64 -7.85 -2.59 5.04
N PHE A 65 -7.89 -1.58 4.17
CA PHE A 65 -8.42 -0.26 4.48
C PHE A 65 -9.94 -0.30 4.70
N GLY A 66 -10.66 -1.08 3.90
CA GLY A 66 -12.11 -1.17 3.95
C GLY A 66 -12.65 -2.07 5.05
N PHE A 67 -11.91 -3.08 5.53
CA PHE A 67 -12.46 -4.07 6.47
C PHE A 67 -11.53 -4.49 7.61
N LEU A 68 -10.24 -4.75 7.34
CA LEU A 68 -9.35 -5.31 8.36
C LEU A 68 -8.91 -4.26 9.38
N ALA A 69 -8.33 -3.14 8.93
CA ALA A 69 -7.88 -2.06 9.80
C ALA A 69 -8.96 -0.99 9.98
N ALA A 70 -9.69 -0.64 8.91
CA ALA A 70 -10.62 0.50 8.87
C ALA A 70 -10.11 1.71 9.68
N PRO A 71 -8.95 2.27 9.27
CA PRO A 71 -8.26 3.26 10.08
C PRO A 71 -8.98 4.60 10.01
N ILE A 72 -9.20 5.24 11.16
CA ILE A 72 -9.73 6.60 11.26
C ILE A 72 -8.57 7.50 11.67
N GLY A 73 -8.10 8.34 10.75
CA GLY A 73 -7.06 9.33 11.05
C GLY A 73 -7.57 10.33 12.09
N LEU A 74 -6.74 10.58 13.10
CA LEU A 74 -6.97 11.64 14.07
C LEU A 74 -6.28 12.91 13.58
N TYR A 75 -6.94 14.05 13.77
CA TYR A 75 -6.35 15.36 13.52
C TYR A 75 -6.54 16.22 14.77
N PRO A 76 -5.58 17.04 15.20
CA PRO A 76 -4.25 17.27 14.63
C PRO A 76 -3.17 16.27 15.09
N ILE A 77 -3.54 15.29 15.92
CA ILE A 77 -2.58 14.35 16.51
C ILE A 77 -2.16 13.33 15.44
N PRO A 78 -0.85 13.10 15.20
CA PRO A 78 -0.38 12.08 14.28
C PRO A 78 -0.68 10.68 14.85
N GLY A 79 -1.86 10.18 14.55
CA GLY A 79 -2.36 8.92 15.05
C GLY A 79 -3.67 8.52 14.39
N GLY A 80 -4.19 7.38 14.80
CA GLY A 80 -5.44 6.87 14.27
C GLY A 80 -6.13 5.88 15.20
N LEU A 81 -7.43 5.73 14.99
CA LEU A 81 -8.22 4.64 15.53
C LEU A 81 -8.23 3.50 14.53
N CYS A 82 -8.28 2.28 15.04
CA CYS A 82 -8.49 1.09 14.24
C CYS A 82 -9.87 0.51 14.60
N ASN A 83 -10.81 0.58 13.66
CA ASN A 83 -12.18 0.11 13.87
C ASN A 83 -12.54 -1.11 13.00
N GLY A 84 -11.57 -1.68 12.30
CA GLY A 84 -11.79 -2.86 11.47
C GLY A 84 -11.74 -4.16 12.27
N MET A 85 -11.95 -5.29 11.57
CA MET A 85 -12.05 -6.62 12.17
C MET A 85 -10.80 -7.02 12.97
N LEU A 86 -9.59 -6.61 12.56
CA LEU A 86 -8.36 -6.91 13.30
C LEU A 86 -8.43 -6.39 14.73
N CYS A 87 -8.99 -5.19 14.92
CA CYS A 87 -8.98 -4.51 16.19
C CYS A 87 -10.22 -4.79 17.02
N THR A 88 -11.38 -4.93 16.38
CA THR A 88 -12.68 -5.13 17.06
C THR A 88 -12.97 -6.61 17.34
N VAL A 89 -12.66 -7.51 16.40
CA VAL A 89 -12.95 -8.95 16.53
C VAL A 89 -11.77 -9.70 17.12
N PHE A 90 -10.56 -9.46 16.60
CA PHE A 90 -9.36 -10.18 17.05
C PHE A 90 -8.60 -9.48 18.18
N GLY A 91 -9.00 -8.25 18.56
CA GLY A 91 -8.35 -7.50 19.63
C GLY A 91 -6.89 -7.12 19.35
N ILE A 92 -6.46 -7.18 18.08
CA ILE A 92 -5.10 -6.85 17.65
C ILE A 92 -4.92 -5.32 17.72
N SER A 93 -3.68 -4.89 17.99
CA SER A 93 -3.34 -3.46 17.99
C SER A 93 -3.48 -2.83 16.60
N GLY A 94 -3.94 -1.57 16.56
CA GLY A 94 -4.07 -0.79 15.32
C GLY A 94 -2.76 -0.62 14.56
N HIS A 95 -1.61 -0.71 15.24
CA HIS A 95 -0.30 -0.71 14.61
C HIS A 95 -0.11 -1.85 13.61
N TYR A 96 -0.65 -3.04 13.88
CA TYR A 96 -0.58 -4.14 12.92
C TYR A 96 -1.44 -3.86 11.68
N GLY A 97 -2.60 -3.22 11.85
CA GLY A 97 -3.44 -2.79 10.74
C GLY A 97 -2.70 -1.83 9.81
N ILE A 98 -2.06 -0.80 10.38
CA ILE A 98 -1.24 0.16 9.63
C ILE A 98 0.00 -0.49 9.01
N THR A 99 0.66 -1.40 9.73
CA THR A 99 1.83 -2.11 9.20
C THR A 99 1.43 -2.98 8.01
N LEU A 100 0.33 -3.72 8.12
CA LEU A 100 -0.22 -4.49 7.01
C LEU A 100 -0.59 -3.57 5.83
N MET A 101 -1.05 -2.35 6.10
CA MET A 101 -1.38 -1.37 5.06
C MET A 101 -0.13 -0.99 4.27
N PHE A 102 1.00 -0.72 4.94
CA PHE A 102 2.27 -0.45 4.27
C PHE A 102 2.72 -1.62 3.37
N PHE A 103 2.60 -2.86 3.82
CA PHE A 103 2.90 -4.03 2.97
C PHE A 103 2.02 -4.06 1.73
N THR A 104 0.71 -3.90 1.90
CA THR A 104 -0.23 -3.97 0.76
C THR A 104 0.01 -2.86 -0.25
N VAL A 105 0.32 -1.64 0.20
CA VAL A 105 0.66 -0.50 -0.68
C VAL A 105 1.99 -0.74 -1.40
N ALA A 106 3.00 -1.26 -0.69
CA ALA A 106 4.27 -1.64 -1.31
C ALA A 106 4.09 -2.69 -2.41
N TYR A 107 3.19 -3.66 -2.23
CA TYR A 107 2.88 -4.64 -3.28
C TYR A 107 2.22 -4.02 -4.50
N VAL A 108 1.36 -3.01 -4.33
CA VAL A 108 0.80 -2.25 -5.45
C VAL A 108 1.91 -1.56 -6.24
N GLY A 109 2.82 -0.86 -5.56
CA GLY A 109 3.96 -0.20 -6.22
C GLY A 109 4.84 -1.18 -6.99
N VAL A 110 5.24 -2.29 -6.36
CA VAL A 110 6.04 -3.32 -7.04
C VAL A 110 5.31 -3.92 -8.24
N ALA A 111 4.02 -4.24 -8.12
CA ALA A 111 3.22 -4.77 -9.21
C ALA A 111 3.07 -3.76 -10.37
N MET A 112 2.95 -2.47 -10.05
CA MET A 112 2.90 -1.38 -11.02
C MET A 112 4.23 -1.26 -11.78
N THR A 113 5.36 -1.25 -11.07
CA THR A 113 6.68 -1.27 -11.71
C THR A 113 6.89 -2.50 -12.58
N PHE A 114 6.41 -3.68 -12.16
CA PHE A 114 6.50 -4.87 -12.99
C PHE A 114 5.69 -4.76 -14.29
N CYS A 115 4.54 -4.09 -14.27
CA CYS A 115 3.77 -3.78 -15.47
C CYS A 115 4.56 -2.88 -16.44
N TYR A 116 5.15 -1.78 -15.94
CA TYR A 116 5.96 -0.88 -16.77
C TYR A 116 7.22 -1.54 -17.30
N HIS A 117 7.94 -2.27 -16.44
CA HIS A 117 9.13 -2.99 -16.84
C HIS A 117 8.82 -4.04 -17.92
N PHE A 118 7.68 -4.75 -17.82
CA PHE A 118 7.25 -5.67 -18.88
C PHE A 118 7.00 -4.95 -20.21
N LYS A 119 6.28 -3.82 -20.20
CA LYS A 119 6.03 -3.02 -21.41
C LYS A 119 7.33 -2.48 -22.02
N PHE A 120 8.21 -1.94 -21.20
CA PHE A 120 9.52 -1.43 -21.60
C PHE A 120 10.33 -2.52 -22.33
N LEU A 121 10.43 -3.72 -21.75
CA LEU A 121 11.14 -4.84 -22.37
C LEU A 121 10.52 -5.28 -23.70
N THR A 122 9.18 -5.28 -23.79
CA THR A 122 8.46 -5.64 -25.01
C THR A 122 8.80 -4.66 -26.13
N ILE A 123 8.78 -3.35 -25.86
CA ILE A 123 9.12 -2.30 -26.83
C ILE A 123 10.60 -2.39 -27.24
N LEU A 124 11.49 -2.64 -26.27
CA LEU A 124 12.92 -2.80 -26.53
C LEU A 124 13.22 -4.00 -27.45
N GLU A 125 12.46 -5.09 -27.33
CA GLU A 125 12.54 -6.23 -28.24
C GLU A 125 11.97 -5.91 -29.62
N MET A 126 10.82 -5.23 -29.70
CA MET A 126 10.18 -4.85 -30.97
C MET A 126 11.04 -3.90 -31.80
N THR A 127 11.74 -2.98 -31.14
CA THR A 127 12.64 -2.00 -31.76
C THR A 127 14.00 -2.58 -32.15
N LYS A 128 14.24 -3.87 -31.87
CA LYS A 128 15.52 -4.57 -32.12
C LYS A 128 16.75 -3.89 -31.50
N HIS A 129 16.58 -2.95 -30.57
CA HIS A 129 17.68 -2.23 -29.95
C HIS A 129 18.51 -3.12 -29.01
N ARG A 130 17.86 -3.97 -28.21
CA ARG A 130 18.56 -4.82 -27.24
C ARG A 130 17.70 -5.97 -26.73
N LYS A 131 18.28 -7.16 -26.63
CA LYS A 131 17.65 -8.31 -25.93
C LYS A 131 18.18 -8.41 -24.50
N VAL A 132 17.31 -8.24 -23.52
CA VAL A 132 17.66 -8.41 -22.10
C VAL A 132 17.53 -9.89 -21.73
N SER A 133 18.57 -10.47 -21.12
CA SER A 133 18.56 -11.88 -20.68
C SER A 133 17.49 -12.12 -19.60
N ASN A 134 16.94 -13.34 -19.54
CA ASN A 134 15.93 -13.70 -18.54
C ASN A 134 16.47 -13.58 -17.10
N LEU A 135 17.75 -13.88 -16.89
CA LEU A 135 18.40 -13.72 -15.59
C LEU A 135 18.35 -12.27 -15.10
N ASN A 136 18.63 -11.31 -15.98
CA ASN A 136 18.58 -9.89 -15.62
C ASN A 136 17.14 -9.42 -15.35
N ARG A 137 16.15 -9.98 -16.07
CA ARG A 137 14.72 -9.67 -15.84
C ARG A 137 14.27 -10.12 -14.45
N VAL A 138 14.60 -11.35 -14.08
CA VAL A 138 14.25 -11.92 -12.78
C VAL A 138 15.04 -11.24 -11.67
N GLY A 139 16.34 -11.03 -11.86
CA GLY A 139 17.21 -10.34 -10.91
C GLY A 139 16.70 -8.94 -10.58
N PHE A 140 16.34 -8.13 -11.58
CA PHE A 140 15.74 -6.82 -11.36
C PHE A 140 14.47 -6.92 -10.51
N ARG A 141 13.56 -7.84 -10.83
CA ARG A 141 12.28 -7.99 -10.10
C ARG A 141 12.48 -8.39 -8.64
N VAL A 142 13.39 -9.33 -8.38
CA VAL A 142 13.70 -9.79 -7.02
C VAL A 142 14.35 -8.69 -6.20
N VAL A 143 15.36 -8.01 -6.75
CA VAL A 143 16.05 -6.90 -6.06
C VAL A 143 15.06 -5.78 -5.75
N PHE A 144 14.23 -5.41 -6.72
CA PHE A 144 13.22 -4.36 -6.55
C PHE A 144 12.19 -4.74 -5.47
N PHE A 145 11.66 -5.97 -5.51
CA PHE A 145 10.75 -6.46 -4.49
C PHE A 145 11.39 -6.43 -3.09
N SER A 146 12.63 -6.89 -2.96
CA SER A 146 13.34 -6.88 -1.67
C SER A 146 13.50 -5.47 -1.11
N ILE A 147 13.96 -4.51 -1.92
CA ILE A 147 14.17 -3.12 -1.49
C ILE A 147 12.87 -2.51 -0.95
N PHE A 148 11.74 -2.75 -1.62
CA PHE A 148 10.44 -2.21 -1.22
C PHE A 148 9.89 -2.80 0.08
N ASN A 149 10.28 -4.02 0.44
CA ASN A 149 9.82 -4.66 1.67
C ASN A 149 10.66 -4.30 2.91
N ILE A 150 11.92 -3.85 2.74
CA ILE A 150 12.80 -3.44 3.85
C ILE A 150 12.12 -2.47 4.83
N PRO A 151 11.54 -1.32 4.40
CA PRO A 151 10.89 -0.40 5.34
C PRO A 151 9.74 -1.04 6.10
N CYS A 152 8.97 -1.93 5.46
CA CYS A 152 7.85 -2.63 6.09
C CYS A 152 8.33 -3.58 7.20
N PHE A 153 9.43 -4.31 6.98
CA PHE A 153 10.03 -5.16 8.01
C PHE A 153 10.62 -4.36 9.17
N ILE A 154 11.26 -3.22 8.89
CA ILE A 154 11.71 -2.31 9.95
C ILE A 154 10.52 -1.85 10.77
N HIS A 155 9.43 -1.42 10.13
CA HIS A 155 8.20 -0.97 10.81
C HIS A 155 7.59 -2.04 11.74
N ILE A 156 7.61 -3.32 11.36
CA ILE A 156 7.22 -4.43 12.26
C ILE A 156 8.11 -4.47 13.50
N GLY A 157 9.43 -4.36 13.32
CA GLY A 157 10.41 -4.47 14.41
C GLY A 157 10.30 -3.37 15.46
N LEU A 158 9.85 -2.18 15.05
CA LEU A 158 9.69 -1.02 15.94
C LEU A 158 8.54 -1.17 16.96
N TYR A 159 7.57 -2.04 16.67
CA TYR A 159 6.39 -2.23 17.51
C TYR A 159 6.66 -3.04 18.80
N ARG A 160 7.88 -3.51 19.05
CA ARG A 160 8.18 -4.37 20.21
C ARG A 160 8.05 -3.64 21.56
N ASN A 161 7.97 -2.31 21.57
CA ASN A 161 7.81 -1.49 22.78
C ASN A 161 6.34 -1.05 22.97
N TYR A 162 5.85 -1.21 24.19
CA TYR A 162 4.46 -1.06 24.63
C TYR A 162 3.94 0.37 24.40
N TYR A 163 3.14 0.60 23.35
CA TYR A 163 2.40 1.86 23.23
C TYR A 163 1.16 1.79 24.12
N PRO A 164 0.97 2.72 25.08
CA PRO A 164 -0.25 2.77 25.86
C PRO A 164 -1.41 3.12 24.93
N SER A 165 -2.50 2.39 25.05
CA SER A 165 -3.78 2.82 24.50
C SER A 165 -4.12 4.21 25.02
N LEU A 166 -4.64 5.06 24.13
CA LEU A 166 -4.98 6.46 24.35
C LEU A 166 -6.19 6.65 25.28
N TYR A 167 -6.24 5.95 26.41
CA TYR A 167 -7.31 6.05 27.40
C TYR A 167 -7.53 7.48 27.90
N TYR A 168 -6.52 8.36 27.77
CA TYR A 168 -6.65 9.78 28.10
C TYR A 168 -7.38 10.62 27.04
N LEU A 169 -7.45 10.16 25.78
CA LEU A 169 -8.19 10.82 24.70
C LEU A 169 -9.58 10.23 24.50
N PHE A 170 -9.74 8.94 24.80
CA PHE A 170 -10.99 8.23 24.61
C PHE A 170 -11.41 7.58 25.93
N GLU A 171 -12.54 8.04 26.49
CA GLU A 171 -13.14 7.43 27.67
C GLU A 171 -13.61 6.00 27.42
N ASN A 172 -13.88 5.64 26.16
CA ASN A 172 -14.34 4.31 25.80
C ASN A 172 -13.14 3.35 25.62
N PRO A 173 -12.98 2.34 26.50
CA PRO A 173 -11.84 1.43 26.49
C PRO A 173 -11.82 0.46 25.30
N ASN A 174 -12.92 0.39 24.53
CA ASN A 174 -13.01 -0.47 23.35
C ASN A 174 -12.28 0.10 22.13
N TYR A 175 -11.90 1.38 22.14
CA TYR A 175 -11.14 1.95 21.03
C TYR A 175 -9.69 1.47 21.06
N ARG A 176 -9.26 0.86 19.95
CA ARG A 176 -7.86 0.53 19.69
C ARG A 176 -7.25 1.66 18.89
N ALA A 177 -6.29 2.36 19.48
CA ALA A 177 -5.68 3.53 18.88
C ALA A 177 -4.16 3.40 18.82
N PHE A 178 -3.55 4.14 17.89
CA PHE A 178 -2.12 4.35 17.82
C PHE A 178 -1.86 5.85 17.73
N VAL A 179 -0.88 6.36 18.47
CA VAL A 179 -0.47 7.77 18.42
C VAL A 179 1.04 7.87 18.52
N TYR A 180 1.57 8.83 17.77
CA TYR A 180 2.99 9.16 17.72
C TYR A 180 3.20 10.48 18.45
N ASP A 181 3.30 10.44 19.77
CA ASP A 181 3.49 11.62 20.61
C ASP A 181 4.98 11.83 20.92
N PRO A 182 5.62 12.90 20.38
CA PRO A 182 7.04 13.17 20.63
C PRO A 182 7.33 13.58 22.07
N TYR A 183 6.34 14.03 22.84
CA TYR A 183 6.52 14.43 24.24
C TYR A 183 6.52 13.22 25.18
N VAL A 184 5.75 12.17 24.85
CA VAL A 184 5.66 10.95 25.66
C VAL A 184 6.72 9.93 25.24
N TYR A 185 6.93 9.76 23.93
CA TYR A 185 7.85 8.77 23.36
C TYR A 185 8.75 9.39 22.27
N PRO A 186 9.70 10.26 22.63
CA PRO A 186 10.51 11.00 21.66
C PRO A 186 11.35 10.06 20.77
N GLY A 187 12.00 9.04 21.36
CA GLY A 187 12.85 8.11 20.61
C GLY A 187 12.07 7.31 19.57
N ASP A 188 10.95 6.71 19.97
CA ASP A 188 10.11 5.92 19.08
C ASP A 188 9.43 6.79 18.01
N THR A 189 9.00 8.01 18.38
CA THR A 189 8.39 8.95 17.43
C THR A 189 9.40 9.40 16.37
N ILE A 190 10.64 9.69 16.74
CA ILE A 190 11.71 10.03 15.78
C ILE A 190 12.00 8.82 14.86
N LEU A 191 12.02 7.61 15.41
CA LEU A 191 12.29 6.40 14.65
C LEU A 191 11.15 6.05 13.66
N ILE A 192 9.90 6.25 14.07
CA ILE A 192 8.74 6.12 13.19
C ILE A 192 8.71 7.22 12.13
N ALA A 193 9.03 8.47 12.49
CA ALA A 193 9.10 9.57 11.54
C ALA A 193 10.20 9.33 10.49
N THR A 194 11.38 8.87 10.91
CA THR A 194 12.50 8.56 10.01
C THR A 194 12.19 7.38 9.08
N THR A 195 11.59 6.30 9.60
CA THR A 195 11.17 5.16 8.76
C THR A 195 10.02 5.52 7.81
N THR A 196 9.08 6.35 8.24
CA THR A 196 8.02 6.88 7.38
C THR A 196 8.60 7.74 6.26
N LEU A 197 9.53 8.65 6.58
CA LEU A 197 10.23 9.48 5.60
C LEU A 197 11.04 8.64 4.62
N PHE A 198 11.73 7.61 5.10
CA PHE A 198 12.44 6.66 4.24
C PHE A 198 11.50 5.90 3.30
N THR A 199 10.31 5.51 3.79
CA THR A 199 9.27 4.89 2.97
C THR A 199 8.79 5.86 1.88
N PHE A 200 8.54 7.12 2.22
CA PHE A 200 8.17 8.16 1.23
C PHE A 200 9.26 8.37 0.17
N LEU A 201 10.53 8.35 0.56
CA LEU A 201 11.64 8.44 -0.39
C LEU A 201 11.68 7.24 -1.35
N ILE A 202 11.48 6.01 -0.86
CA ILE A 202 11.39 4.81 -1.71
C ILE A 202 10.24 4.91 -2.70
N MET A 203 9.05 5.33 -2.24
CA MET A 203 7.88 5.52 -3.11
C MET A 203 8.11 6.63 -4.14
N SER A 204 8.82 7.71 -3.77
CA SER A 204 9.16 8.79 -4.69
C SER A 204 10.16 8.31 -5.75
N LEU A 205 11.15 7.50 -5.36
CA LEU A 205 12.08 6.86 -6.29
C LEU A 205 11.35 5.91 -7.25
N GLU A 206 10.31 5.21 -6.78
CA GLU A 206 9.43 4.39 -7.63
C GLU A 206 8.85 5.21 -8.78
N MET A 207 8.30 6.38 -8.47
CA MET A 207 7.69 7.27 -9.47
C MET A 207 8.72 7.69 -10.51
N VAL A 208 9.96 7.96 -10.10
CA VAL A 208 11.06 8.30 -11.02
C VAL A 208 11.42 7.11 -11.91
N VAL A 209 11.54 5.90 -11.35
CA VAL A 209 11.83 4.67 -12.10
C VAL A 209 10.72 4.34 -13.10
N ASN A 210 9.46 4.43 -12.68
CA ASN A 210 8.31 4.23 -13.54
C ASN A 210 8.26 5.30 -14.66
N GLY A 211 8.51 6.56 -14.32
CA GLY A 211 8.62 7.67 -15.27
C GLY A 211 9.73 7.45 -16.31
N PHE A 212 10.89 6.97 -15.88
CA PHE A 212 11.98 6.57 -16.77
C PHE A 212 11.53 5.49 -17.76
N PHE A 213 10.91 4.40 -17.29
CA PHE A 213 10.44 3.33 -18.18
C PHE A 213 9.43 3.84 -19.21
N VAL A 214 8.51 4.71 -18.80
CA VAL A 214 7.51 5.31 -19.70
C VAL A 214 8.19 6.21 -20.73
N PHE A 215 9.02 7.15 -20.28
CA PHE A 215 9.70 8.10 -21.16
C PHE A 215 10.61 7.39 -22.17
N THR A 216 11.44 6.46 -21.72
CA THR A 216 12.33 5.69 -22.62
C THR A 216 11.52 4.86 -23.61
N SER A 217 10.40 4.27 -23.18
CA SER A 217 9.52 3.52 -24.09
C SER A 217 8.98 4.41 -25.22
N PHE A 218 8.49 5.61 -24.91
CA PHE A 218 8.01 6.56 -25.94
C PHE A 218 9.15 7.06 -26.83
N TYR A 219 10.31 7.37 -26.25
CA TYR A 219 11.48 7.80 -27.01
C TYR A 219 11.92 6.74 -28.03
N LEU A 220 11.99 5.47 -27.63
CA LEU A 220 12.37 4.38 -28.53
C LEU A 220 11.35 4.17 -29.66
N LEU A 221 10.05 4.36 -29.40
CA LEU A 221 9.02 4.29 -30.43
C LEU A 221 9.09 5.45 -31.42
N ALA A 222 9.50 6.64 -30.97
CA ALA A 222 9.64 7.82 -31.82
C ALA A 222 10.85 7.77 -32.78
N LEU A 223 11.80 6.87 -32.53
CA LEU A 223 12.98 6.64 -33.39
C LEU A 223 12.72 5.66 -34.55
N GLN A 224 11.52 5.04 -34.61
CA GLN A 224 11.12 4.12 -35.69
C GLN A 224 10.43 4.88 -36.82
#